data_AF-A0A506XSM6-F1
#
_entry.id   AF-A0A506XSM6-F1
#
_cell.length_a   1.000
_cell.length_b   1.000
_cell.length_c   1.000
_cell.angle_alpha   90.00
_cell.angle_beta   90.00
_cell.angle_gamma   90.00
#
_symmetry.space_group_name_H-M   'P 1'
#
loop_
_entity.id
_entity.type
_entity.pdbx_description
1 polymer ?
#
loop_
_entity_poly.entity_id
_entity_poly.type
_entity_poly.pdbx_seq_one_letter_code
_entity_poly.pdbx_strand_id
1 'polypeptide(L)' 'MFIEGKYGILWNLAVVAGFKRKRNGSIDLYFPVAGGNLTVGTSHPQYRQIDQFLRQHTIGADQPS' A
#
# COMPACT_ATOMS: atom_id res chain seq x y z
N MET A 1 -8.19 7.22 -1.66
CA MET A 1 -8.14 6.30 -2.82
C MET A 1 -8.44 4.90 -2.32
N PHE A 2 -9.32 4.14 -2.99
CA PHE A 2 -9.59 2.74 -2.65
C PHE A 2 -8.86 1.81 -3.60
N ILE A 3 -8.38 0.68 -3.08
CA ILE A 3 -7.76 -0.40 -3.86
C ILE A 3 -8.46 -1.72 -3.57
N GLU A 4 -8.67 -2.51 -4.61
CA GLU A 4 -9.29 -3.82 -4.48
C GLU A 4 -8.23 -4.85 -4.12
N GLY A 5 -8.38 -5.45 -2.93
CA GLY A 5 -7.58 -6.58 -2.49
C GLY A 5 -8.11 -7.90 -3.03
N LYS A 6 -7.54 -9.01 -2.54
CA LYS A 6 -8.02 -10.35 -2.87
C LYS A 6 -9.48 -10.51 -2.41
N TYR A 7 -10.33 -11.10 -3.25
CA TYR A 7 -11.76 -11.36 -2.99
C TYR A 7 -12.68 -10.12 -3.00
N GLY A 8 -12.29 -9.02 -3.68
CA GLY A 8 -13.16 -7.85 -3.84
C GLY A 8 -13.22 -6.91 -2.63
N ILE A 9 -12.38 -7.14 -1.62
CA ILE A 9 -12.31 -6.28 -0.43
C ILE A 9 -11.67 -4.96 -0.82
N LEU A 10 -12.35 -3.84 -0.57
CA LEU A 10 -11.82 -2.50 -0.82
C LEU A 10 -11.04 -1.99 0.38
N TRP A 11 -9.80 -1.55 0.13
CA TRP A 11 -8.90 -0.97 1.13
C TRP A 11 -8.75 0.53 0.90
N ASN A 12 -8.97 1.34 1.93
CA ASN A 12 -8.77 2.78 1.84
C ASN A 12 -7.30 3.15 2.09
N LEU A 13 -6.59 3.61 1.06
CA LEU A 13 -5.18 4.02 1.18
C LEU A 13 -4.95 5.20 2.14
N ALA A 14 -5.98 5.99 2.45
CA ALA A 14 -5.86 7.08 3.40
C ALA A 14 -5.63 6.61 4.85
N VAL A 15 -5.91 5.34 5.16
CA VAL A 15 -5.71 4.76 6.51
C VAL A 15 -4.47 3.87 6.58
N VAL A 16 -3.60 3.90 5.57
CA VAL A 16 -2.33 3.18 5.61
C VAL A 16 -1.46 3.76 6.72
N ALA A 17 -1.08 2.91 7.67
CA ALA A 17 -0.18 3.27 8.77
C ALA A 17 1.29 3.32 8.32
N GLY A 18 1.64 2.57 7.27
CA GLY A 18 2.97 2.58 6.66
C GLY A 18 3.06 1.65 5.46
N PHE A 19 4.18 1.67 4.75
CA PHE A 19 4.44 0.74 3.66
C PHE A 19 5.92 0.39 3.52
N LYS A 20 6.21 -0.74 2.89
CA LYS A 20 7.56 -1.18 2.56
C LYS A 20 7.65 -1.61 1.10
N ARG A 21 8.65 -1.10 0.38
CA ARG A 21 8.97 -1.55 -0.98
C ARG A 21 9.89 -2.77 -0.92
N LYS A 22 9.54 -3.83 -1.63
CA LYS A 22 10.38 -5.02 -1.80
C LYS A 22 11.33 -4.84 -2.99
N ARG A 23 12.40 -5.65 -3.02
CA ARG A 23 13.41 -5.65 -4.11
C ARG A 23 12.81 -5.94 -5.49
N ASN A 24 11.71 -6.68 -5.56
CA ASN A 24 10.98 -6.99 -6.79
C ASN A 24 10.00 -5.88 -7.23
N GLY A 25 9.96 -4.74 -6.53
CA GLY A 25 9.06 -3.62 -6.81
C GLY A 25 7.66 -3.75 -6.21
N SER A 26 7.29 -4.87 -5.60
CA SER A 26 6.01 -4.95 -4.88
C SER A 26 6.01 -4.06 -3.62
N ILE A 27 4.83 -3.63 -3.21
CA ILE A 27 4.62 -2.72 -2.08
C ILE A 27 3.78 -3.46 -1.03
N ASP A 28 4.33 -3.63 0.17
CA ASP A 28 3.59 -4.09 1.33
C ASP A 28 2.98 -2.88 2.04
N LEU A 29 1.67 -2.90 2.24
CA LEU A 29 0.89 -1.86 2.93
C LEU A 29 0.46 -2.37 4.29
N TYR A 30 0.71 -1.57 5.32
CA TYR A 30 0.36 -1.87 6.70
C TYR A 30 -0.88 -1.06 7.10
N PHE A 31 -1.93 -1.74 7.53
CA PHE A 31 -3.19 -1.12 7.95
C PHE A 31 -3.46 -1.38 9.44
N PRO A 32 -3.91 -0.39 10.23
CA PRO A 32 -4.13 -0.53 11.66
C PRO A 32 -5.53 -1.11 11.98
N VAL A 33 -5.96 -2.16 11.26
CA VAL A 33 -7.27 -2.79 11.43
C VAL A 33 -7.21 -4.32 11.40
N ALA A 34 -8.17 -4.97 12.06
CA ALA A 34 -8.34 -6.42 11.99
C ALA A 34 -8.74 -6.84 10.56
N GLY A 35 -7.78 -7.37 9.81
CA GLY A 35 -7.90 -7.66 8.37
C GLY A 35 -6.55 -7.73 7.66
N GLY A 36 -5.51 -7.13 8.23
CA GLY A 36 -4.12 -7.41 7.89
C GLY A 36 -3.48 -6.47 6.86
N ASN A 37 -2.28 -6.88 6.42
CA ASN A 37 -1.44 -6.16 5.47
C ASN A 37 -1.79 -6.56 4.04
N LEU A 38 -1.64 -5.64 3.09
CA LEU A 38 -1.87 -5.90 1.68
C LEU A 38 -0.56 -5.80 0.90
N THR A 39 -0.22 -6.82 0.12
CA THR A 39 0.89 -6.73 -0.84
C THR A 39 0.34 -6.40 -2.22
N VAL A 40 0.76 -5.26 -2.76
CA VAL A 40 0.44 -4.80 -4.10
C VAL A 40 1.61 -5.16 -5.03
N GLY A 41 1.35 -6.07 -5.98
CA GLY A 41 2.31 -6.41 -7.03
C GLY A 41 2.42 -5.33 -8.11
N THR A 42 3.52 -5.33 -8.85
CA THR A 42 3.73 -4.41 -10.00
C THR A 42 2.73 -4.64 -11.15
N SER A 43 2.11 -5.82 -11.20
CA SER A 43 1.03 -6.17 -12.13
C SER A 43 -0.35 -5.65 -11.72
N HIS A 44 -0.48 -5.02 -10.54
CA HIS A 44 -1.77 -4.49 -10.08
C HIS A 44 -2.23 -3.34 -11.00
N PRO A 45 -3.49 -3.33 -11.48
CA PRO A 45 -3.98 -2.31 -12.44
C PRO A 45 -3.76 -0.87 -11.95
N GLN A 46 -3.86 -0.66 -10.64
CA GLN A 46 -3.69 0.64 -10.00
C GLN A 46 -2.28 0.87 -9.45
N TYR A 47 -1.29 -0.01 -9.69
CA TYR A 47 0.04 0.05 -9.06
C TYR A 47 0.68 1.46 -9.14
N ARG A 48 0.68 2.09 -10.32
CA ARG A 48 1.26 3.43 -10.52
C ARG A 48 0.54 4.51 -9.71
N GLN A 49 -0.79 4.43 -9.62
CA GLN A 49 -1.60 5.37 -8.85
C GLN A 49 -1.34 5.22 -7.36
N ILE A 50 -1.20 3.97 -6.89
CA ILE A 50 -0.84 3.65 -5.50
C ILE A 50 0.54 4.21 -5.18
N ASP A 51 1.53 3.94 -6.05
CA ASP A 51 2.90 4.44 -5.89
C ASP A 51 2.96 5.97 -5.79
N GLN A 52 2.25 6.65 -6.68
CA GLN A 52 2.17 8.11 -6.69
C GLN A 52 1.46 8.65 -5.46
N PHE A 53 0.34 8.05 -5.07
CA PHE A 53 -0.42 8.43 -3.88
C PHE A 53 0.45 8.33 -2.63
N LEU A 54 1.15 7.21 -2.44
CA LEU A 54 2.07 7.00 -1.33
C LEU A 54 3.20 8.04 -1.38
N ARG A 55 3.84 8.30 -2.52
CA ARG A 55 4.88 9.35 -2.62
C ARG A 55 4.38 10.74 -2.21
N GLN A 56 3.12 11.07 -2.51
CA GLN A 56 2.54 12.38 -2.20
C GLN A 56 2.04 12.51 -0.76
N HIS A 57 1.57 11.41 -0.15
CA HIS A 57 0.88 11.43 1.14
C HIS A 57 1.70 10.85 2.29
N THR A 58 2.88 10.28 2.02
CA THR A 58 3.73 9.76 3.09
C THR A 58 4.62 10.86 3.64
N ILE A 59 4.26 11.35 4.82
CA ILE A 59 5.20 12.02 5.73
C ILE A 59 6.20 10.94 6.18
N GLY A 60 7.42 10.95 5.61
CA GLY A 60 8.57 10.19 6.11
C GLY A 60 8.59 8.69 5.85
N ALA A 61 8.89 8.28 4.61
CA ALA A 61 9.39 6.93 4.35
C ALA A 61 10.87 6.84 4.75
N ASP A 62 11.15 6.86 6.05
CA ASP A 62 12.39 6.36 6.65
C ASP A 62 12.16 6.13 8.15
N GLN A 63 11.31 5.16 8.48
CA GLN A 63 11.39 4.53 9.80
C GLN A 63 12.37 3.36 9.69
N PRO A 64 13.60 3.51 10.21
CA PRO A 64 14.48 2.36 10.39
C PRO A 64 13.83 1.41 11.39
N SER A 65 13.73 0.15 11.00
CA SER A 65 13.39 -0.98 11.88
C SER A 65 14.39 -1.14 13.01
#